data_AF-U7U8J9-F1
#
_entry.id   AF-U7U8J9-F1
#
_cell.length_a   1.000
_cell.length_b   1.000
_cell.length_c   1.000
_cell.angle_alpha   90.00
_cell.angle_beta   90.00
_cell.angle_gamma   90.00
#
_symmetry.space_group_name_H-M   'P 1'
#
loop_
_entity.id
_entity.type
_entity.pdbx_description
1 polymer ?
#
loop_
_entity_poly.entity_id
_entity_poly.type
_entity_poly.pdbx_seq_one_letter_code
_entity_poly.pdbx_strand_id
1 'polypeptide(L)' 'MGKIERGEHVPTLPLILKISTALGISAADLMTATERNLRADTDP' A
#
# COMPACT_ATOMS: atom_id res chain seq x y z
N MET A 1 -4.04 -5.83 -11.95
CA MET A 1 -3.30 -4.79 -11.23
C MET A 1 -3.67 -3.45 -11.79
N GLY A 2 -4.28 -2.56 -11.00
CA GLY A 2 -4.48 -1.16 -11.34
C GLY A 2 -3.17 -0.36 -11.35
N LYS A 3 -3.28 0.95 -11.55
CA LYS A 3 -2.12 1.86 -11.64
C LYS A 3 -1.32 1.96 -10.32
N ILE A 4 -1.98 1.74 -9.19
CA ILE A 4 -1.37 1.80 -7.86
C ILE A 4 -0.52 0.56 -7.63
N GLU A 5 -1.05 -0.60 -7.97
CA GLU A 5 -0.39 -1.90 -7.79
C GLU A 5 0.81 -2.09 -8.73
N ARG A 6 0.91 -1.28 -9.79
CA ARG A 6 2.08 -1.21 -10.68
C ARG A 6 3.05 -0.08 -10.34
N GLY A 7 2.78 0.73 -9.32
CA GLY A 7 3.63 1.87 -8.93
C GLY A 7 3.53 3.10 -9.85
N GLU A 8 2.60 3.13 -10.81
CA GLU A 8 2.40 4.27 -11.72
C GLU A 8 1.68 5.45 -11.06
N HIS A 9 0.98 5.20 -9.95
CA HIS A 9 0.25 6.23 -9.21
C HIS A 9 0.49 6.13 -7.70
N VAL A 10 0.90 7.24 -7.10
CA VAL A 10 1.04 7.38 -5.65
C VAL A 10 -0.35 7.59 -5.04
N PRO A 11 -0.84 6.69 -4.18
CA PRO A 11 -2.15 6.87 -3.55
C PRO A 11 -2.13 8.07 -2.61
N THR A 12 -3.20 8.87 -2.64
CA THR A 12 -3.41 9.96 -1.68
C THR A 12 -3.93 9.42 -0.34
N LEU A 13 -3.81 10.21 0.73
CA LEU A 13 -4.26 9.82 2.06
C LEU A 13 -5.73 9.33 2.11
N PRO A 14 -6.72 9.98 1.45
CA PRO A 14 -8.09 9.46 1.42
C PRO A 14 -8.20 8.08 0.76
N LEU A 15 -7.37 7.78 -0.24
CA LEU A 15 -7.38 6.50 -0.92
C LEU A 15 -6.75 5.40 -0.06
N ILE A 16 -5.67 5.72 0.67
CA ILE A 16 -5.05 4.82 1.66
C ILE A 16 -6.08 4.40 2.71
N LEU A 17 -6.86 5.35 3.25
CA LEU A 17 -7.90 5.08 4.24
C LEU A 17 -9.05 4.21 3.69
N LYS A 18 -9.44 4.43 2.42
CA LYS A 18 -10.45 3.59 1.75
C LYS A 18 -9.96 2.15 1.57
N ILE A 19 -8.70 1.99 1.17
CA ILE A 19 -8.09 0.67 0.98
C ILE A 19 -7.97 -0.06 2.32
N SER A 20 -7.48 0.59 3.37
CA SER A 20 -7.36 -0.05 4.69
C SER A 20 -8.72 -0.50 5.22
N THR A 21 -9.76 0.32 5.02
CA THR A 21 -11.14 -0.02 5.37
C THR A 21 -11.65 -1.22 4.57
N ALA A 22 -11.42 -1.26 3.26
CA ALA A 22 -11.82 -2.37 2.40
C ALA A 22 -11.09 -3.69 2.74
N LEU A 23 -9.88 -3.59 3.26
CA LEU A 23 -9.07 -4.72 3.71
C LEU A 23 -9.36 -5.12 5.17
N GLY A 24 -10.16 -4.35 5.91
CA GLY A 24 -10.48 -4.62 7.31
C GLY A 24 -9.29 -4.44 8.27
N ILE A 25 -8.30 -3.62 7.91
CA ILE A 25 -7.10 -3.34 8.71
C ILE A 25 -6.94 -1.83 8.98
N SER A 26 -6.07 -1.48 9.93
CA SER A 26 -5.73 -0.07 10.15
C SER A 26 -4.88 0.47 9.00
N ALA A 27 -4.92 1.78 8.78
CA ALA A 27 -4.03 2.42 7.81
C ALA A 27 -2.54 2.28 8.19
N ALA A 28 -2.24 2.18 9.49
CA ALA A 28 -0.88 1.92 9.96
C ALA A 28 -0.39 0.52 9.57
N ASP A 29 -1.25 -0.50 9.68
CA ASP A 29 -0.94 -1.87 9.26
C ASP A 29 -0.72 -1.94 7.75
N LEU A 30 -1.55 -1.23 6.97
CA LEU A 30 -1.40 -1.13 5.52
C LEU A 30 -0.03 -0.55 5.14
N MET A 31 0.36 0.58 5.75
CA MET A 31 1.66 1.22 5.49
C MET A 31 2.83 0.32 5.91
N THR A 32 2.71 -0.36 7.04
CA THR A 32 3.73 -1.33 7.51
C THR A 32 3.91 -2.48 6.51
N ALA A 33 2.80 -3.02 5.99
CA ALA A 33 2.86 -4.07 4.97
C ALA A 33 3.47 -3.55 3.65
N THR A 34 3.12 -2.34 3.22
CA THR A 34 3.72 -1.68 2.06
C THR A 34 5.23 -1.52 2.22
N GLU A 35 5.71 -1.03 3.36
CA GLU A 35 7.15 -0.90 3.63
C GLU A 35 7.89 -2.24 3.58
N ARG A 36 7.31 -3.30 4.13
CA ARG A 36 7.89 -4.65 4.07
C ARG A 36 8.02 -5.15 2.64
N ASN A 37 6.98 -4.98 1.82
CA ASN A 37 6.97 -5.43 0.43
C ASN A 37 8.00 -4.64 -0.41
N LEU A 38 8.08 -3.32 -0.22
CA LEU A 38 9.08 -2.49 -0.91
C LEU A 38 10.52 -2.91 -0.57
N ARG A 39 10.78 -3.31 0.69
CA ARG A 39 12.09 -3.83 1.07
C ARG A 39 12.38 -5.19 0.46
N ALA A 40 11.39 -6.09 0.41
CA ALA A 40 11.53 -7.40 -0.21
C ALA A 40 11.83 -7.31 -1.72
N ASP A 41 11.25 -6.33 -2.41
CA ASP A 41 11.55 -6.07 -3.83
C ASP A 41 12.94 -5.45 -4.06
N THR A 42 13.62 -4.97 -3.00
CA THR A 42 14.93 -4.30 -3.09
C THR A 42 16.09 -5.17 -2.58
N ASP A 43 15.82 -6.33 -1.98
CA ASP A 43 16.85 -7.31 -1.60
C ASP A 43 17.23 -8.16 -2.84
N PRO A 44 18.53 -8.31 -3.18
CA PRO A 44 18.98 -9.03 -4.38
C PRO A 44 18.78 -10.56 -4.33
#